data_AF-A0AB39PQ56-F1
#
_entry.id   AF-A0AB39PQ56-F1
#
_cell.length_a   1.000
_cell.length_b   1.000
_cell.length_c   1.000
_cell.angle_alpha   90.00
_cell.angle_beta   90.00
_cell.angle_gamma   90.00
#
_symmetry.space_group_name_H-M   'P 1'
#
loop_
_entity.id
_entity.type
_entity.pdbx_description
1 polymer ?
#
loop_
_entity_poly.entity_id
_entity_poly.type
_entity_poly.pdbx_seq_one_letter_code
_entity_poly.pdbx_strand_id
1 'polypeptide(L)' 'MPPTPPAEGRARSAAELNERIRALWSHPQVPLTTEQRAEYEELCAELRQVERGDVTTAA' A
#
# COMPACT_ATOMS: atom_id res chain seq x y z
N MET A 1 -6.79 19.78 -14.10
CA MET A 1 -6.44 19.13 -12.83
C MET A 1 -5.02 18.59 -12.98
N PRO A 2 -4.00 19.17 -12.32
CA PRO A 2 -2.65 18.61 -12.35
C PRO A 2 -2.61 17.36 -11.46
N PRO A 3 -1.76 16.35 -11.77
CA PRO A 3 -1.56 15.22 -10.88
C PRO A 3 -0.83 15.71 -9.63
N THR A 4 -1.42 15.50 -8.46
CA THR A 4 -0.75 15.69 -7.18
C THR A 4 0.45 14.74 -7.13
N PRO A 5 1.68 15.23 -6.90
CA PRO A 5 2.83 14.35 -6.74
C PRO A 5 2.63 13.48 -5.49
N PRO A 6 3.01 12.19 -5.51
CA PRO A 6 2.94 11.35 -4.33
C PRO A 6 3.89 11.91 -3.27
N ALA A 7 3.43 11.95 -2.03
CA ALA A 7 4.22 12.41 -0.88
C ALA A 7 5.36 11.43 -0.59
N GLU A 8 6.42 11.48 -1.37
CA GLU A 8 7.68 10.77 -1.14
C GLU A 8 8.44 11.45 0.00
N GLY A 9 8.15 11.12 1.26
CA GLY A 9 9.00 11.64 2.34
C GLY A 9 8.56 11.44 3.78
N ARG A 10 7.36 10.91 4.03
CA ARG A 10 6.95 10.53 5.39
C ARG A 10 6.65 9.03 5.37
N ALA A 11 7.00 8.32 6.44
CA ALA A 11 6.70 6.90 6.57
C ALA A 11 5.27 6.63 6.09
N ARG A 12 5.12 5.76 5.08
CA ARG A 12 3.83 5.51 4.43
C ARG A 12 2.85 4.99 5.47
N SER A 13 1.71 5.67 5.61
CA SER A 13 0.68 5.25 6.56
C SER A 13 -0.01 3.98 6.05
N ALA A 14 -0.66 3.22 6.96
CA ALA A 14 -1.42 2.03 6.58
C ALA A 14 -2.49 2.34 5.49
N ALA A 15 -3.06 3.54 5.50
CA ALA A 15 -3.99 4.01 4.47
C ALA A 15 -3.32 4.12 3.08
N GLU A 16 -2.14 4.72 2.99
CA GLU A 16 -1.41 4.89 1.71
C GLU A 16 -0.95 3.55 1.14
N LEU A 17 -0.53 2.62 2.00
CA LEU A 17 -0.18 1.26 1.60
C LEU A 17 -1.41 0.52 1.05
N ASN A 18 -2.57 0.65 1.69
CA ASN A 18 -3.81 0.07 1.18
C ASN A 18 -4.24 0.68 -0.17
N GLU A 19 -4.04 1.98 -0.39
CA GLU A 19 -4.32 2.60 -1.69
C GLU A 19 -3.39 2.08 -2.78
N ARG A 20 -2.09 1.95 -2.50
CA ARG A 20 -1.12 1.36 -3.46
C ARG A 20 -1.44 -0.09 -3.76
N ILE A 21 -1.79 -0.89 -2.74
CA ILE A 21 -2.25 -2.27 -2.93
C ILE A 21 -3.46 -2.29 -3.86
N ARG A 22 -4.48 -1.45 -3.63
CA ARG A 22 -5.66 -1.37 -4.51
C ARG A 22 -5.30 -0.91 -5.93
N ALA A 23 -4.35 -0.01 -6.08
CA ALA A 23 -3.89 0.48 -7.38
C ALA A 23 -3.24 -0.61 -8.26
N LEU A 24 -2.76 -1.71 -7.67
CA LEU A 24 -2.27 -2.87 -8.44
C LEU A 24 -3.39 -3.53 -9.26
N TRP A 25 -4.65 -3.43 -8.82
CA TRP A 25 -5.80 -3.95 -9.56
C TRP A 25 -6.39 -2.89 -10.49
N SER A 26 -6.11 -3.02 -11.78
CA SER A 26 -6.82 -2.26 -12.83
C SER A 26 -8.29 -2.68 -12.95
N HIS A 27 -8.61 -3.94 -12.62
CA HIS A 27 -9.99 -4.42 -12.54
C HIS A 27 -10.16 -5.47 -11.43
N PRO A 28 -11.29 -5.49 -10.69
CA PRO A 28 -11.50 -6.43 -9.58
C PRO A 28 -11.46 -7.91 -9.98
N GLN A 29 -11.70 -8.19 -11.26
CA GLN A 29 -11.79 -9.55 -11.81
C GLN A 29 -10.49 -9.99 -12.51
N VAL A 30 -9.49 -9.12 -12.63
CA VAL A 30 -8.23 -9.44 -13.29
C VAL A 30 -7.20 -9.86 -12.22
N PRO A 31 -6.58 -11.05 -12.35
CA PRO A 31 -5.53 -11.46 -11.44
C PRO A 31 -4.27 -10.62 -11.63
N LEU A 32 -3.52 -10.42 -10.54
CA LEU A 32 -2.21 -9.79 -10.59
C LEU A 32 -1.22 -10.62 -11.41
N THR A 33 -0.42 -9.94 -12.23
CA THR A 33 0.74 -10.55 -12.90
C THR A 33 1.80 -10.96 -11.88
N THR A 34 2.78 -11.76 -12.30
CA THR A 34 3.89 -12.18 -11.43
C THR A 34 4.65 -10.99 -10.85
N GLU A 35 4.87 -9.95 -11.64
CA GLU A 35 5.57 -8.71 -11.21
C GLU A 35 4.72 -7.94 -10.18
N GLN A 36 3.43 -7.75 -10.46
CA GLN A 36 2.52 -7.09 -9.53
C GLN A 36 2.33 -7.88 -8.22
N ARG A 37 2.44 -9.22 -8.28
CA ARG A 37 2.38 -10.08 -7.10
C ARG A 37 3.59 -9.87 -6.19
N ALA A 38 4.79 -9.72 -6.75
CA ALA A 38 5.99 -9.41 -5.98
C ALA A 38 5.82 -8.05 -5.27
N GLU A 39 5.34 -7.03 -5.98
CA GLU A 39 5.07 -5.71 -5.39
C GLU A 39 3.97 -5.77 -4.32
N TYR A 40 2.92 -6.57 -4.54
CA TYR A 40 1.87 -6.81 -3.54
C TYR A 40 2.42 -7.41 -2.25
N GLU A 41 3.30 -8.41 -2.35
CA GLU A 41 3.92 -9.06 -1.20
C GLU A 41 4.78 -8.09 -0.39
N GLU A 42 5.57 -7.23 -1.06
CA GLU A 42 6.36 -6.17 -0.41
C GLU A 42 5.45 -5.16 0.30
N LEU A 43 4.40 -4.69 -0.37
CA LEU A 43 3.43 -3.74 0.21
C LEU A 43 2.68 -4.35 1.40
N CYS A 44 2.32 -5.63 1.35
CA CYS A 44 1.69 -6.33 2.47
C CYS A 44 2.64 -6.52 3.66
N ALA A 45 3.93 -6.78 3.41
CA ALA A 45 4.93 -6.86 4.46
C ALA A 45 5.13 -5.50 5.14
N GLU A 46 5.20 -4.42 4.36
CA GLU A 46 5.28 -3.05 4.87
C GLU A 46 4.03 -2.67 5.68
N LEU A 47 2.84 -3.01 5.16
CA LEU A 47 1.57 -2.75 5.85
C LEU A 47 1.51 -3.43 7.22
N ARG A 48 1.91 -4.71 7.30
CA ARG A 48 1.94 -5.44 8.57
C ARG A 48 2.89 -4.80 9.59
N GLN A 49 4.01 -4.23 9.13
CA GLN A 49 4.96 -3.55 10.00
C GLN A 49 4.40 -2.23 10.52
N VAL A 50 3.72 -1.47 9.65
CA VAL A 50 3.04 -0.22 10.04
C VAL A 50 1.90 -0.52 11.01
N GLU A 51 1.00 -1.46 10.70
CA GLU A 51 -0.09 -1.86 11.59
C GLU A 51 0.42 -2.31 12.96
N ARG A 52 1.51 -3.09 13.01
CA ARG A 52 2.12 -3.50 14.28
C ARG A 52 2.70 -2.32 15.08
N GLY A 53 3.22 -1.29 14.41
CA GLY A 53 3.73 -0.07 15.06
C GLY A 53 2.60 0.86 15.53
N ASP A 54 1.57 1.04 14.70
CA ASP A 54 0.40 1.90 14.96
C ASP A 54 -0.52 1.35 16.06
N VAL A 55 -0.58 0.03 16.24
CA VAL A 55 -1.32 -0.63 17.35
C VAL A 55 -0.90 -0.13 18.74
N THR A 56 0.25 0.54 18.87
CA THR A 56 0.69 1.15 20.14
C THR A 56 0.00 2.48 20.47
N THR A 57 -0.79 3.08 19.55
CA THR A 57 -1.44 4.41 19.77
C THR A 57 -2.97 4.35 19.82
N ALA A 58 -3.54 3.18 20.13
CA ALA A 58 -4.97 3.04 20.41
C ALA A 58 -5.20 2.45 21.80
N ALA A 59 -5.01 3.26 22.85
CA ALA A 59 -5.51 3.02 24.20
C ALA A 59 -5.84 4.35 24.88
#